data_AF-H9VV09-F1
#
_entry.id   AF-H9VV09-F1
#
_cell.length_a   1.000
_cell.length_b   1.000
_cell.length_c   1.000
_cell.angle_alpha   90.00
_cell.angle_beta   90.00
_cell.angle_gamma   90.00
#
_symmetry.space_group_name_H-M   'P 1'
#
loop_
_entity.id
_entity.type
_entity.pdbx_description
1 polymer ?
#
loop_
_entity_poly.entity_id
_entity_poly.type
_entity_poly.pdbx_seq_one_letter_code
_entity_poly.pdbx_strand_id
1 'polypeptide(L)'
;ASVKILFVLIILMATDRISGDPEALQDFCVADTKSSVFMNGRPCLNPSEVSPKHFMTSDLRKPANISGSPLGASTVAASSLNMPGLNTLGMMMARVDMAVGGIFPPHIHSRASEIVYIVEGTVSFGFVES
;
A
#
# COMPACT_ATOMS: atom_id res chain seq x y z
N ALA A 1 -16.12 -35.77 23.82
CA ALA A 1 -16.54 -34.55 23.10
C ALA A 1 -15.53 -33.41 23.27
N SER A 2 -15.12 -33.08 24.50
CA SER A 2 -14.23 -31.94 24.80
C SER A 2 -12.86 -31.97 24.10
N VAL A 3 -12.21 -33.13 23.97
CA VAL A 3 -10.92 -33.24 23.27
C VAL A 3 -11.05 -32.99 21.76
N LYS A 4 -12.17 -33.42 21.15
CA LYS A 4 -12.44 -33.16 19.73
C LYS A 4 -12.73 -31.66 19.48
N ILE A 5 -13.45 -31.02 20.39
CA ILE A 5 -13.72 -29.57 20.34
C ILE A 5 -12.41 -28.78 20.49
N LEU A 6 -11.53 -29.20 21.41
CA LEU A 6 -10.22 -28.59 21.60
C LEU A 6 -9.34 -28.72 20.35
N PHE A 7 -9.33 -29.89 19.71
CA PHE A 7 -8.60 -30.12 18.45
C PHE A 7 -9.12 -29.23 17.31
N VAL A 8 -10.44 -29.07 17.17
CA VAL A 8 -11.04 -28.19 16.15
C VAL A 8 -10.66 -26.71 16.39
N LEU A 9 -10.67 -26.26 17.65
CA LEU A 9 -10.25 -24.90 18.01
C LEU A 9 -8.77 -24.65 17.71
N ILE A 10 -7.89 -25.63 17.99
CA ILE A 10 -6.45 -25.54 17.68
C ILE A 10 -6.22 -25.46 16.17
N ILE A 11 -6.96 -26.25 15.38
CA ILE A 11 -6.87 -26.23 13.91
C ILE A 11 -7.33 -24.87 13.34
N LEU A 12 -8.40 -24.26 13.87
CA LEU A 12 -8.84 -22.92 13.46
C LEU A 12 -7.83 -21.81 13.78
N MET A 13 -6.98 -22.01 14.79
CA MET A 13 -5.95 -21.05 15.20
C MET A 13 -4.62 -21.26 14.45
N ALA A 14 -4.43 -22.44 13.84
CA ALA A 14 -3.21 -22.84 13.14
C ALA A 14 -3.22 -22.56 11.63
N THR A 15 -4.30 -21.99 11.08
CA THR A 15 -4.28 -21.53 9.69
C THR A 15 -3.46 -20.26 9.59
N ASP A 16 -2.41 -20.26 8.76
CA ASP A 16 -1.71 -19.05 8.37
C ASP A 16 -2.72 -18.03 7.86
N ARG A 17 -2.94 -16.99 8.67
CA ARG A 17 -3.78 -15.87 8.25
C ARG A 17 -2.93 -15.06 7.30
N ILE A 18 -3.17 -15.21 6.00
CA ILE A 18 -2.79 -14.19 5.02
C ILE A 18 -3.57 -12.94 5.44
N SER A 19 -2.90 -12.05 6.17
CA SER A 19 -3.51 -10.82 6.67
C SER A 19 -3.09 -9.68 5.76
N GLY A 20 -4.05 -9.18 4.99
CA GLY A 20 -3.95 -7.86 4.38
C GLY A 20 -4.36 -6.76 5.36
N ASP A 21 -4.63 -5.58 4.80
CA ASP A 21 -5.24 -4.47 5.54
C ASP A 21 -6.62 -4.87 6.06
N PRO A 22 -7.04 -4.39 7.25
CA PRO A 22 -8.39 -4.62 7.76
C PRO A 22 -9.47 -4.09 6.81
N GLU A 23 -10.62 -4.78 6.74
CA GLU A 23 -11.77 -4.32 5.98
C GLU A 23 -12.32 -2.99 6.52
N ALA A 24 -12.78 -2.12 5.63
CA ALA A 24 -13.42 -0.87 5.99
C ALA A 24 -14.78 -1.14 6.67
N LEU A 25 -15.04 -0.45 7.78
CA LEU A 25 -16.31 -0.57 8.54
C LEU A 25 -17.37 0.46 8.10
N GLN A 26 -17.02 1.34 7.17
CA GLN A 26 -17.85 2.42 6.64
C GLN A 26 -17.36 2.83 5.25
N ASP A 27 -18.16 3.61 4.52
CA ASP A 27 -17.87 4.04 3.14
C ASP A 27 -16.50 4.72 2.99
N PHE A 28 -16.11 5.54 3.96
CA PHE A 28 -14.79 6.17 3.98
C PHE A 28 -14.33 6.51 5.41
N CYS A 29 -13.01 6.50 5.61
CA CYS A 29 -12.35 7.04 6.80
C CYS A 29 -11.12 7.81 6.34
N VAL A 30 -11.30 9.08 5.95
CA VAL A 30 -10.18 9.92 5.48
C VAL A 30 -9.16 10.10 6.60
N ALA A 31 -7.90 9.75 6.37
CA ALA A 31 -6.87 9.85 7.39
C ALA A 31 -6.69 11.29 7.90
N ASP A 32 -6.71 11.47 9.21
CA ASP A 32 -6.16 12.64 9.86
C ASP A 32 -4.63 12.53 9.89
N THR A 33 -3.98 13.18 8.93
CA THR A 33 -2.52 13.16 8.80
C THR A 33 -1.80 14.05 9.82
N LYS A 34 -2.54 14.85 10.60
CA LYS A 34 -2.01 15.76 11.61
C LYS A 34 -2.22 15.27 13.05
N SER A 35 -3.06 14.25 13.24
CA SER A 35 -3.29 13.65 14.55
C SER A 35 -2.01 13.11 15.19
N SER A 36 -1.88 13.28 16.51
CA SER A 36 -0.83 12.67 17.33
C SER A 36 -1.23 11.29 17.89
N VAL A 37 -2.48 10.84 17.66
CA VAL A 37 -2.96 9.55 18.14
C VAL A 37 -2.32 8.42 17.36
N PHE A 38 -1.73 7.45 18.07
CA PHE A 38 -1.16 6.24 17.49
C PHE A 38 -2.16 5.09 17.56
N MET A 39 -2.43 4.46 16.41
CA MET A 39 -3.28 3.27 16.27
C MET A 39 -2.87 2.49 15.02
N ASN A 40 -3.43 1.30 14.81
CA ASN A 40 -3.27 0.60 13.53
C ASN A 40 -3.96 1.41 12.41
N GLY A 41 -3.20 1.80 11.39
CA GLY A 41 -3.65 2.77 10.39
C GLY A 41 -3.56 4.22 10.88
N ARG A 42 -4.63 5.01 10.69
CA ARG A 42 -4.73 6.39 11.15
C ARG A 42 -6.15 6.72 11.63
N PRO A 43 -6.30 7.63 12.61
CA PRO A 43 -7.61 8.20 12.95
C PRO A 43 -8.27 8.84 11.73
N CYS A 44 -9.60 8.84 11.68
CA CYS A 44 -10.36 9.49 10.63
C CYS A 44 -10.58 10.98 10.96
N LEU A 45 -10.63 11.83 9.93
CA LEU A 45 -11.24 13.15 10.04
C LEU A 45 -12.74 13.05 10.35
N ASN A 46 -13.32 14.12 10.90
CA ASN A 46 -14.78 14.22 11.02
C ASN A 46 -15.41 14.21 9.61
N PRO A 47 -16.47 13.42 9.34
CA PRO A 47 -17.12 13.39 8.03
C PRO A 47 -17.55 14.78 7.50
N SER A 48 -17.86 15.73 8.37
CA SER A 48 -18.19 17.11 8.00
C SER A 48 -17.01 17.94 7.46
N GLU A 49 -15.78 17.50 7.72
CA GLU A 49 -14.55 18.15 7.25
C GLU A 49 -13.99 17.49 5.96
N VAL A 50 -14.59 16.36 5.55
CA VAL A 50 -14.18 15.63 4.36
C VAL A 50 -14.63 16.37 3.10
N SER A 51 -13.75 16.41 2.09
CA SER A 51 -14.06 16.95 0.77
C SER A 51 -13.40 16.14 -0.33
N PRO A 52 -13.84 16.26 -1.60
CA PRO A 52 -13.35 15.44 -2.71
C PRO A 52 -11.83 15.48 -2.90
N LYS A 53 -11.17 16.58 -2.54
CA LYS A 53 -9.72 16.74 -2.62
C LYS A 53 -8.94 15.68 -1.82
N HIS A 54 -9.54 15.10 -0.79
CA HIS A 54 -8.89 14.04 0.00
C HIS A 54 -8.78 12.71 -0.76
N PHE A 55 -9.58 12.54 -1.82
CA PHE A 55 -9.61 11.35 -2.68
C PHE A 55 -8.93 11.59 -4.03
N MET A 56 -8.08 12.61 -4.13
CA MET A 56 -7.37 12.96 -5.36
C MET A 56 -5.91 13.24 -5.07
N THR A 57 -5.02 12.83 -5.98
CA THR A 57 -3.62 13.23 -5.97
C THR A 57 -3.14 13.51 -7.39
N SER A 58 -2.27 14.51 -7.54
CA SER A 58 -1.55 14.77 -8.78
C SER A 58 -0.11 14.26 -8.75
N ASP A 59 0.31 13.62 -7.67
CA ASP A 59 1.71 13.26 -7.44
C ASP A 59 2.23 12.28 -8.49
N LEU A 60 1.37 11.37 -8.95
CA LEU A 60 1.70 10.38 -9.98
C LEU A 60 1.65 10.93 -11.41
N ARG A 61 1.24 12.19 -11.61
CA ARG A 61 1.12 12.81 -12.94
C ARG A 61 2.47 13.04 -13.59
N LYS A 62 3.50 13.36 -12.79
CA LYS A 62 4.84 13.70 -13.28
C LYS A 62 5.78 12.49 -13.13
N PRO A 63 6.78 12.36 -14.02
CA PRO A 63 7.85 11.39 -13.81
C PRO A 63 8.52 11.55 -12.45
N ALA A 64 8.87 10.43 -11.83
CA ALA A 64 9.75 10.41 -10.68
C ALA A 64 11.11 11.01 -11.06
N ASN A 65 11.71 11.78 -10.14
CA ASN A 65 12.98 12.42 -10.41
C ASN A 65 14.12 11.39 -10.36
N ILE A 66 14.71 11.08 -11.52
CA ILE A 66 15.83 10.14 -11.67
C ILE A 66 17.21 10.80 -11.69
N SER A 67 17.30 12.14 -11.76
CA SER A 67 18.58 12.85 -12.03
C SER A 67 19.64 12.65 -10.95
N GLY A 68 19.24 12.28 -9.73
CA GLY A 68 20.13 12.01 -8.60
C GLY A 68 20.13 10.54 -8.16
N SER A 69 19.48 9.64 -8.90
CA SER A 69 19.41 8.23 -8.53
C SER A 69 20.67 7.49 -9.02
N PRO A 70 21.50 6.92 -8.13
CA PRO A 70 22.68 6.16 -8.53
C PRO A 70 22.34 4.92 -9.37
N LEU A 71 21.12 4.41 -9.25
CA LEU A 71 20.61 3.25 -9.98
C LEU A 71 19.75 3.65 -11.19
N GLY A 72 19.64 4.95 -11.48
CA GLY A 72 18.86 5.44 -12.61
C GLY A 72 17.35 5.16 -12.52
N ALA A 73 16.83 4.90 -11.32
CA ALA A 73 15.43 4.59 -11.08
C ALA A 73 14.89 5.34 -9.85
N SER A 74 13.64 5.75 -9.87
CA SER A 74 13.01 6.50 -8.79
C SER A 74 11.50 6.25 -8.72
N THR A 75 10.90 6.54 -7.57
CA THR A 75 9.49 6.26 -7.30
C THR A 75 8.78 7.47 -6.72
N VAL A 76 7.53 7.67 -7.14
CA VAL A 76 6.56 8.52 -6.44
C VAL A 76 5.39 7.65 -6.02
N ALA A 77 4.97 7.77 -4.77
CA ALA A 77 3.89 6.96 -4.21
C ALA A 77 2.64 7.81 -3.92
N ALA A 78 1.47 7.20 -4.05
CA ALA A 78 0.19 7.68 -3.53
C ALA A 78 -0.27 6.73 -2.43
N SER A 79 -0.30 7.23 -1.20
CA SER A 79 -0.69 6.49 0.01
C SER A 79 -1.64 7.34 0.85
N SER A 80 -2.11 6.84 1.99
CA SER A 80 -2.93 7.61 2.93
C SER A 80 -2.22 8.85 3.52
N LEU A 81 -0.92 9.05 3.27
CA LEU A 81 -0.19 10.26 3.65
C LEU A 81 -0.48 11.46 2.75
N ASN A 82 -0.49 11.25 1.44
CA ASN A 82 -0.65 12.31 0.42
C ASN A 82 -1.96 12.19 -0.37
N MET A 83 -2.68 11.08 -0.23
CA MET A 83 -4.05 10.88 -0.67
C MET A 83 -4.86 10.27 0.49
N PRO A 84 -5.23 11.09 1.50
CA PRO A 84 -5.76 10.60 2.79
C PRO A 84 -7.05 9.77 2.69
N GLY A 85 -7.79 9.89 1.59
CA GLY A 85 -8.96 9.07 1.29
C GLY A 85 -8.67 7.58 1.07
N LEU A 86 -7.40 7.19 0.86
CA LEU A 86 -7.01 5.77 0.76
C LEU A 86 -7.02 5.02 2.09
N ASN A 87 -7.11 5.73 3.21
CA ASN A 87 -7.12 5.09 4.53
C ASN A 87 -8.32 4.13 4.66
N THR A 88 -8.06 2.93 5.19
CA THR A 88 -8.99 1.77 5.28
C THR A 88 -9.38 1.08 3.96
N LEU A 89 -8.93 1.58 2.80
CA LEU A 89 -9.32 1.01 1.49
C LEU A 89 -8.40 -0.12 0.99
N GLY A 90 -7.35 -0.46 1.74
CA GLY A 90 -6.46 -1.58 1.42
C GLY A 90 -5.65 -1.43 0.13
N MET A 91 -5.42 -0.19 -0.32
CA MET A 91 -4.69 0.06 -1.57
C MET A 91 -3.71 1.22 -1.47
N MET A 92 -2.66 1.12 -2.28
CA MET A 92 -1.61 2.12 -2.50
C MET A 92 -1.24 2.07 -3.98
N MET A 93 -0.81 3.17 -4.55
CA MET A 93 -0.28 3.21 -5.92
C MET A 93 1.13 3.79 -5.92
N ALA A 94 1.94 3.36 -6.87
CA ALA A 94 3.26 3.94 -7.09
C ALA A 94 3.51 4.10 -8.59
N ARG A 95 4.19 5.17 -8.95
CA ARG A 95 4.78 5.39 -10.27
C ARG A 95 6.28 5.21 -10.14
N VAL A 96 6.85 4.38 -10.99
CA VAL A 96 8.29 4.17 -11.10
C VAL A 96 8.75 4.66 -12.47
N ASP A 97 9.81 5.48 -12.49
CA ASP A 97 10.47 5.90 -13.72
C ASP A 97 11.93 5.43 -13.68
N MET A 98 12.40 4.87 -14.80
CA MET A 98 13.72 4.25 -14.93
C MET A 98 14.40 4.72 -16.22
N ALA A 99 15.67 5.07 -16.15
CA ALA A 99 16.52 5.29 -17.31
C ALA A 99 16.80 3.96 -18.04
N VAL A 100 17.28 4.03 -19.28
CA VAL A 100 17.81 2.85 -19.98
C VAL A 100 18.98 2.27 -19.18
N GLY A 101 18.88 0.99 -18.82
CA GLY A 101 19.85 0.31 -17.95
C GLY A 101 19.70 0.63 -16.45
N GLY A 102 18.68 1.41 -16.07
CA GLY A 102 18.33 1.63 -14.67
C GLY A 102 17.86 0.35 -13.98
N ILE A 103 18.08 0.27 -12.67
CA ILE A 103 17.76 -0.91 -11.85
C ILE A 103 16.91 -0.50 -10.66
N PHE A 104 15.80 -1.20 -10.48
CA PHE A 104 15.10 -1.21 -9.20
C PHE A 104 15.64 -2.40 -8.39
N PRO A 105 16.34 -2.18 -7.27
CA PRO A 105 17.05 -3.26 -6.59
C PRO A 105 16.08 -4.30 -6.01
N PRO A 106 16.54 -5.53 -5.76
CA PRO A 106 15.75 -6.53 -5.05
C PRO A 106 15.21 -5.98 -3.73
N HIS A 107 13.89 -6.05 -3.55
CA HIS A 107 13.18 -5.55 -2.38
C HIS A 107 11.95 -6.41 -2.07
N ILE A 108 11.27 -6.12 -0.95
CA ILE A 108 10.09 -6.86 -0.50
C ILE A 108 9.00 -5.91 0.02
N HIS A 109 7.74 -6.24 -0.26
CA HIS A 109 6.57 -5.67 0.38
C HIS A 109 6.03 -6.65 1.43
N SER A 110 6.39 -6.46 2.70
CA SER A 110 6.09 -7.44 3.77
C SER A 110 4.61 -7.61 4.10
N ARG A 111 3.73 -6.76 3.56
CA ARG A 111 2.28 -6.74 3.87
C ARG A 111 1.38 -6.53 2.66
N ALA A 112 1.93 -6.56 1.44
CA ALA A 112 1.14 -6.29 0.24
C ALA A 112 1.70 -7.07 -0.95
N SER A 113 0.80 -7.55 -1.80
CA SER A 113 1.13 -7.95 -3.17
C SER A 113 1.19 -6.72 -4.07
N GLU A 114 1.94 -6.81 -5.16
CA GLU A 114 2.09 -5.73 -6.15
C GLU A 114 1.57 -6.19 -7.51
N ILE A 115 0.84 -5.30 -8.20
CA ILE A 115 0.49 -5.45 -9.62
C ILE A 115 1.20 -4.33 -10.37
N VAL A 116 2.01 -4.70 -11.37
CA VAL A 116 2.77 -3.75 -12.19
C VAL A 116 2.13 -3.63 -13.56
N TYR A 117 1.94 -2.39 -14.01
CA TYR A 117 1.50 -2.07 -15.37
C TYR A 117 2.54 -1.19 -16.05
N ILE A 118 3.10 -1.67 -17.16
CA ILE A 118 4.11 -0.93 -17.93
C ILE A 118 3.42 0.08 -18.83
N VAL A 119 3.61 1.36 -18.53
CA VAL A 119 3.03 2.47 -19.31
C VAL A 119 3.85 2.77 -20.57
N GLU A 120 5.18 2.71 -20.47
CA GLU A 120 6.10 3.03 -21.55
C GLU A 120 7.41 2.21 -21.43
N GLY A 121 7.99 1.84 -22.57
CA GLY A 121 9.28 1.14 -22.63
C GLY A 121 9.18 -0.38 -22.46
N THR A 122 10.26 -0.98 -21.97
CA THR A 122 10.34 -2.43 -21.70
C THR A 122 11.17 -2.64 -20.45
N VAL A 123 10.63 -3.40 -19.50
CA VAL A 123 11.26 -3.66 -18.20
C VAL A 123 11.37 -5.17 -18.00
N SER A 124 12.56 -5.64 -17.63
CA SER A 124 12.73 -7.01 -17.14
C SER A 124 12.28 -7.07 -15.69
N PHE A 125 11.21 -7.80 -15.41
CA PHE A 125 10.65 -7.95 -14.06
C PHE A 125 10.75 -9.40 -13.61
N GLY A 126 11.01 -9.60 -12.31
CA GLY A 126 11.10 -10.93 -11.72
C GLY A 126 10.88 -10.90 -10.22
N PHE A 127 10.44 -12.03 -9.66
CA PHE A 127 10.31 -12.26 -8.23
C PHE A 127 11.09 -13.52 -7.85
N VAL A 128 11.51 -13.61 -6.58
CA VAL A 128 12.20 -14.78 -6.03
C VAL A 128 11.23 -15.46 -5.06
N GLU A 129 11.01 -16.75 -5.27
CA GLU A 129 10.23 -17.59 -4.36
C GLU A 129 11.12 -18.12 -3.22
N SER A 130 10.50 -18.45 -2.09
CA SER A 130 11.14 -19.02 -0.89
C SER A 130 11.21 -20.54 -0.91
#